data_AF-A0A7X1MCB8-F1
#
_entry.id   AF-A0A7X1MCB8-F1
#
_cell.length_a   1.000
_cell.length_b   1.000
_cell.length_c   1.000
_cell.angle_alpha   90.00
_cell.angle_beta   90.00
_cell.angle_gamma   90.00
#
_symmetry.space_group_name_H-M   'P 1'
#
loop_
_entity.id
_entity.type
_entity.pdbx_description
1 polymer ?
#
loop_
_entity_poly.entity_id
_entity_poly.type
_entity_poly.pdbx_seq_one_letter_code
_entity_poly.pdbx_strand_id
1 'polypeptide(L)'
;MRATTAEARLRSRTDELERVLAPLPTGALAGESLARAERLLDDCQFGAEFVPVEFGGRLERIDGLGRVVRPACRRDLSLGFGYGLNCYFASTPVWVAGDLAQREWTAALLLGGGRMAVARPAVAHANDFVRDEFALVKDDGRRRLDGAKTAVLNYARARGLTVIASAEDGTHEVLLIDREILPEGALRILHRYRTVGLDGCEFGGLEFAGCPVPDEAVVGEAGQGMGLAVRCSVVTRALLPSALIAAADTVLRTAIRFAVETRGEDPYGPLRSPYGREVLTGALLDLLISDSIALAAARGIHLLPDRVSACAAAAAYTVPKLLQDSAHDLSTVLGEAYFDAKGRYGAFGRMVRDLPLLAQGHAGTAARQAMLVAQLPQLARESWLVDDEPPAALLRPWEDLPPADLAALTPAGSSDPIVPVLSACAGLGGELGELVTAFLGELRKLRGRFAKITPGDGLSTPDTLALTDRYALVCAAAASLGVWREHRDARPGTFLADPAWITGALHRLGALLGLDIPKAPQEDVERRLFDAVLERYEQRRSYDLYETTLAES
;
A
#
# COMPACT_ATOMS: atom_id res chain seq x y z
N MET A 1 -23.93 -25.99 12.41
CA MET A 1 -23.22 -24.70 12.48
C MET A 1 -22.83 -24.32 11.06
N ARG A 2 -23.37 -23.24 10.48
CA ARG A 2 -22.88 -22.73 9.19
C ARG A 2 -21.45 -22.23 9.42
N ALA A 3 -20.50 -22.65 8.59
CA ALA A 3 -19.14 -22.13 8.65
C ALA A 3 -19.17 -20.60 8.51
N THR A 4 -18.55 -19.88 9.44
CA THR A 4 -18.38 -18.42 9.36
C THR A 4 -17.64 -18.09 8.05
N THR A 5 -18.11 -17.12 7.27
CA THR A 5 -17.44 -16.72 6.02
C THR A 5 -16.08 -16.08 6.28
N ALA A 6 -15.19 -16.06 5.28
CA ALA A 6 -13.88 -15.40 5.39
C ALA A 6 -14.03 -13.93 5.79
N GLU A 7 -15.00 -13.24 5.18
CA GLU A 7 -15.32 -11.86 5.52
C GLU A 7 -15.76 -11.67 6.99
N ALA A 8 -16.57 -12.57 7.54
CA ALA A 8 -17.01 -12.45 8.93
C ALA A 8 -15.86 -12.69 9.92
N ARG A 9 -14.93 -13.61 9.61
CA ARG A 9 -13.68 -13.79 10.38
C ARG A 9 -12.81 -12.53 10.32
N LEU A 10 -12.62 -11.99 9.12
CA LEU A 10 -11.83 -10.79 8.88
C LEU A 10 -12.37 -9.59 9.67
N ARG A 11 -13.68 -9.33 9.57
CA ARG A 11 -14.34 -8.26 10.34
C ARG A 11 -14.16 -8.45 11.84
N SER A 12 -14.45 -9.65 12.35
CA SER A 12 -14.28 -9.94 13.78
C SER A 12 -12.84 -9.69 14.25
N ARG A 13 -11.85 -9.99 13.40
CA ARG A 13 -10.44 -9.80 13.70
C ARG A 13 -10.03 -8.34 13.67
N THR A 14 -10.48 -7.56 12.69
CA THR A 14 -10.26 -6.11 12.66
C THR A 14 -10.88 -5.44 13.88
N ASP A 15 -12.11 -5.80 14.25
CA ASP A 15 -12.82 -5.25 15.42
C ASP A 15 -12.14 -5.63 16.75
N GLU A 16 -11.49 -6.79 16.82
CA GLU A 16 -10.65 -7.20 17.96
C GLU A 16 -9.40 -6.32 18.07
N LEU A 17 -8.64 -6.16 16.99
CA LEU A 17 -7.42 -5.36 16.99
C LEU A 17 -7.70 -3.89 17.26
N GLU A 18 -8.79 -3.34 16.73
CA GLU A 18 -9.24 -1.98 17.08
C GLU A 18 -9.45 -1.83 18.59
N ARG A 19 -10.16 -2.76 19.22
CA ARG A 19 -10.42 -2.72 20.68
C ARG A 19 -9.16 -2.89 21.51
N VAL A 20 -8.26 -3.81 21.13
CA VAL A 20 -7.03 -4.07 21.89
C VAL A 20 -6.08 -2.88 21.82
N LEU A 21 -5.98 -2.25 20.66
CA LEU A 21 -5.07 -1.12 20.44
C LEU A 21 -5.69 0.23 20.85
N ALA A 22 -7.00 0.28 21.12
CA ALA A 22 -7.71 1.49 21.55
C ALA A 22 -7.03 2.27 22.69
N PRO A 23 -6.52 1.63 23.76
CA PRO A 23 -5.90 2.35 24.87
C PRO A 23 -4.55 3.00 24.53
N LEU A 24 -3.97 2.74 23.35
CA LEU A 24 -2.70 3.32 22.94
C LEU A 24 -2.90 4.74 22.41
N PRO A 25 -2.02 5.68 22.78
CA PRO A 25 -2.05 7.02 22.20
C PRO A 25 -1.71 6.94 20.70
N THR A 26 -2.43 7.73 19.91
CA THR A 26 -2.20 7.83 18.47
C THR A 26 -1.02 8.75 18.17
N GLY A 27 -0.11 8.33 17.28
CA GLY A 27 0.98 9.14 16.73
C GLY A 27 2.00 9.65 17.78
N ALA A 28 2.13 8.98 18.92
CA ALA A 28 3.05 9.37 19.99
C ALA A 28 3.73 8.17 20.69
N LEU A 29 3.77 7.00 20.05
CA LEU A 29 4.42 5.83 20.66
C LEU A 29 5.94 5.93 20.54
N ALA A 30 6.62 5.93 21.69
CA ALA A 30 8.07 5.98 21.79
C ALA A 30 8.53 5.32 23.11
N GLY A 31 9.73 4.75 23.13
CA GLY A 31 10.28 4.10 24.32
C GLY A 31 9.33 3.04 24.89
N GLU A 32 8.92 3.22 26.15
CA GLU A 32 8.05 2.26 26.85
C GLU A 32 6.65 2.11 26.22
N SER A 33 6.06 3.19 25.69
CA SER A 33 4.72 3.12 25.08
C SER A 33 4.73 2.33 23.77
N LEU A 34 5.80 2.46 22.97
CA LEU A 34 6.01 1.63 21.79
C LEU A 34 6.24 0.16 22.19
N ALA A 35 7.12 -0.10 23.16
CA ALA A 35 7.36 -1.46 23.64
C ALA A 35 6.08 -2.12 24.21
N ARG A 36 5.19 -1.35 24.85
CA ARG A 36 3.88 -1.82 25.30
C ARG A 36 2.97 -2.16 24.12
N ALA A 37 2.93 -1.32 23.09
CA ALA A 37 2.13 -1.57 21.89
C ALA A 37 2.58 -2.82 21.14
N GLU A 38 3.90 -3.02 21.04
CA GLU A 38 4.50 -4.24 20.48
C GLU A 38 4.07 -5.49 21.25
N ARG A 39 4.14 -5.47 22.59
CA ARG A 39 3.67 -6.59 23.42
C ARG A 39 2.18 -6.90 23.22
N LEU A 40 1.33 -5.88 23.10
CA LEU A 40 -0.10 -6.10 22.81
C LEU A 40 -0.33 -6.82 21.47
N LEU A 41 0.48 -6.51 20.46
CA LEU A 41 0.43 -7.22 19.18
C LEU A 41 0.94 -8.65 19.30
N ASP A 42 1.98 -8.91 20.10
CA ASP A 42 2.46 -10.26 20.36
C ASP A 42 1.43 -11.10 21.11
N ASP A 43 0.78 -10.53 22.13
CA ASP A 43 -0.30 -11.18 22.89
C ASP A 43 -1.50 -11.53 21.98
N CYS A 44 -1.74 -10.70 20.95
CA CYS A 44 -2.74 -10.96 19.91
C CYS A 44 -2.27 -11.94 18.82
N GLN A 45 -1.03 -12.44 18.91
CA GLN A 45 -0.38 -13.26 17.89
C GLN A 45 -0.39 -12.61 16.50
N PHE A 46 -0.05 -11.33 16.43
CA PHE A 46 -0.09 -10.55 15.18
C PHE A 46 0.79 -11.14 14.06
N GLY A 47 1.85 -11.89 14.41
CA GLY A 47 2.65 -12.65 13.43
C GLY A 47 1.85 -13.67 12.62
N ALA A 48 0.76 -14.21 13.17
CA ALA A 48 -0.12 -15.15 12.48
C ALA A 48 -0.85 -14.52 11.27
N GLU A 49 -1.01 -13.20 11.24
CA GLU A 49 -1.61 -12.49 10.10
C GLU A 49 -0.73 -12.54 8.84
N PHE A 50 0.57 -12.84 9.01
CA PHE A 50 1.55 -12.89 7.93
C PHE A 50 1.85 -14.31 7.44
N VAL A 51 1.17 -15.33 8.00
CA VAL A 51 1.37 -16.75 7.72
C VAL A 51 0.13 -17.30 7.01
N PRO A 52 0.28 -17.98 5.85
CA PRO A 52 -0.83 -18.65 5.17
C PRO A 52 -1.59 -19.62 6.06
N VAL A 53 -2.90 -19.74 5.84
CA VAL A 53 -3.77 -20.65 6.64
C VAL A 53 -3.32 -22.11 6.60
N GLU A 54 -2.74 -22.57 5.49
CA GLU A 54 -2.21 -23.92 5.32
C GLU A 54 -1.01 -24.23 6.23
N PHE A 55 -0.31 -23.20 6.72
CA PHE A 55 0.79 -23.31 7.68
C PHE A 55 0.37 -22.87 9.10
N GLY A 56 -0.93 -22.85 9.40
CA GLY A 56 -1.46 -22.56 10.73
C GLY A 56 -1.63 -21.07 11.07
N GLY A 57 -1.46 -20.18 10.08
CA GLY A 57 -1.70 -18.74 10.24
C GLY A 57 -3.14 -18.31 9.94
N ARG A 58 -3.30 -17.01 9.66
CA ARG A 58 -4.60 -16.35 9.37
C ARG A 58 -4.63 -15.67 8.00
N LEU A 59 -3.55 -15.72 7.23
CA LEU A 59 -3.49 -15.11 5.91
C LEU A 59 -4.30 -15.94 4.90
N GLU A 60 -5.55 -15.56 4.72
CA GLU A 60 -6.47 -16.15 3.74
C GLU A 60 -6.52 -15.34 2.43
N ARG A 61 -6.44 -14.00 2.53
CA ARG A 61 -6.51 -13.07 1.39
C ARG A 61 -5.70 -11.79 1.59
N ILE A 62 -5.10 -11.27 0.51
CA ILE A 62 -4.18 -10.13 0.54
C ILE A 62 -4.91 -8.81 0.83
N ASP A 63 -6.10 -8.61 0.25
CA ASP A 63 -6.94 -7.45 0.56
C ASP A 63 -7.38 -7.46 2.04
N GLY A 64 -7.64 -8.65 2.60
CA GLY A 64 -7.90 -8.86 4.02
C GLY A 64 -6.70 -8.49 4.90
N LEU A 65 -5.50 -8.93 4.54
CA LEU A 65 -4.27 -8.54 5.25
C LEU A 65 -4.13 -7.01 5.32
N GLY A 66 -4.38 -6.32 4.20
CA GLY A 66 -4.37 -4.85 4.15
C GLY A 66 -5.30 -4.22 5.18
N ARG A 67 -6.50 -4.78 5.36
CA ARG A 67 -7.48 -4.33 6.37
C ARG A 67 -7.08 -4.67 7.80
N VAL A 68 -6.51 -5.85 8.05
CA VAL A 68 -6.08 -6.31 9.39
C VAL A 68 -4.95 -5.46 9.96
N VAL A 69 -4.07 -4.92 9.12
CA VAL A 69 -2.97 -4.06 9.60
C VAL A 69 -3.39 -2.61 9.88
N ARG A 70 -4.55 -2.16 9.36
CA ARG A 70 -5.02 -0.78 9.53
C ARG A 70 -5.14 -0.33 10.99
N PRO A 71 -5.70 -1.13 11.93
CA PRO A 71 -5.78 -0.73 13.35
C PRO A 71 -4.42 -0.34 13.94
N ALA A 72 -3.36 -1.08 13.62
CA ALA A 72 -2.00 -0.75 14.07
C ALA A 72 -1.47 0.51 13.37
N CYS A 73 -1.64 0.62 12.04
CA CYS A 73 -1.25 1.81 11.28
C CYS A 73 -1.99 3.09 11.70
N ARG A 74 -3.26 3.00 12.15
CA ARG A 74 -4.02 4.13 12.70
C ARG A 74 -3.40 4.66 13.99
N ARG A 75 -2.82 3.78 14.81
CA ARG A 75 -2.10 4.19 16.02
C ARG A 75 -0.73 4.74 15.68
N ASP A 76 0.03 4.01 14.87
CA ASP A 76 1.41 4.35 14.55
C ASP A 76 1.89 3.55 13.32
N LEU A 77 2.42 4.26 12.31
CA LEU A 77 2.98 3.61 11.13
C LEU A 77 4.23 2.77 11.46
N SER A 78 5.03 3.15 12.45
CA SER A 78 6.15 2.31 12.91
C SER A 78 5.67 0.98 13.51
N LEU A 79 4.49 0.97 14.13
CA LEU A 79 3.89 -0.26 14.68
C LEU A 79 3.28 -1.11 13.56
N GLY A 80 2.39 -0.55 12.76
CA GLY A 80 1.69 -1.31 11.71
C GLY A 80 2.63 -1.78 10.60
N PHE A 81 3.49 -0.89 10.10
CA PHE A 81 4.44 -1.21 9.03
C PHE A 81 5.75 -1.80 9.57
N GLY A 82 6.44 -1.09 10.47
CA GLY A 82 7.79 -1.43 10.89
C GLY A 82 7.86 -2.75 11.64
N TYR A 83 7.08 -2.84 12.72
CA TYR A 83 7.01 -4.04 13.56
C TYR A 83 6.26 -5.19 12.88
N GLY A 84 5.15 -4.88 12.21
CA GLY A 84 4.28 -5.85 11.57
C GLY A 84 4.61 -6.15 10.11
N LEU A 85 3.99 -5.37 9.21
CA LEU A 85 3.91 -5.67 7.77
C LEU A 85 5.25 -5.89 7.08
N ASN A 86 6.35 -5.29 7.57
CA ASN A 86 7.69 -5.55 7.05
C ASN A 86 8.09 -7.03 7.17
N CYS A 87 7.64 -7.73 8.21
CA CYS A 87 7.86 -9.18 8.35
C CYS A 87 7.21 -9.95 7.20
N TYR A 88 5.98 -9.57 6.81
CA TYR A 88 5.32 -10.17 5.65
C TYR A 88 6.11 -9.94 4.36
N PHE A 89 6.56 -8.71 4.11
CA PHE A 89 7.39 -8.41 2.93
C PHE A 89 8.71 -9.18 2.92
N ALA A 90 9.32 -9.41 4.09
CA ALA A 90 10.51 -10.23 4.20
C ALA A 90 10.24 -11.72 3.95
N SER A 91 9.09 -12.24 4.39
CA SER A 91 8.67 -13.63 4.15
C SER A 91 8.11 -13.89 2.75
N THR A 92 7.75 -12.85 1.99
CA THR A 92 7.06 -12.98 0.68
C THR A 92 7.82 -13.86 -0.31
N PRO A 93 9.16 -13.76 -0.49
CA PRO A 93 9.90 -14.65 -1.38
C PRO A 93 9.77 -16.13 -1.01
N VAL A 94 9.69 -16.45 0.29
CA VAL A 94 9.49 -17.82 0.77
C VAL A 94 8.09 -18.32 0.43
N TRP A 95 7.07 -17.49 0.58
CA TRP A 95 5.69 -17.85 0.18
C TRP A 95 5.53 -18.03 -1.34
N VAL A 96 6.31 -17.28 -2.13
CA VAL A 96 6.25 -17.34 -3.60
C VAL A 96 7.02 -18.53 -4.16
N ALA A 97 8.22 -18.81 -3.64
CA ALA A 97 9.16 -19.74 -4.28
C ALA A 97 9.92 -20.65 -3.30
N GLY A 98 9.71 -20.51 -1.99
CA GLY A 98 10.38 -21.38 -1.02
C GLY A 98 9.86 -22.81 -1.08
N ASP A 99 10.71 -23.75 -0.70
CA ASP A 99 10.32 -25.15 -0.52
C ASP A 99 9.49 -25.35 0.77
N LEU A 100 9.04 -26.60 1.00
CA LEU A 100 8.22 -26.91 2.16
C LEU A 100 8.93 -26.62 3.49
N ALA A 101 10.22 -26.96 3.61
CA ALA A 101 10.97 -26.78 4.85
C ALA A 101 11.16 -25.29 5.17
N GLN A 102 11.48 -24.47 4.15
CA GLN A 102 11.59 -23.02 4.28
C GLN A 102 10.25 -22.38 4.67
N ARG A 103 9.13 -22.84 4.09
CA ARG A 103 7.79 -22.37 4.45
C ARG A 103 7.40 -22.73 5.88
N GLU A 104 7.63 -23.98 6.29
CA GLU A 104 7.35 -24.45 7.64
C GLU A 104 8.20 -23.72 8.69
N TRP A 105 9.49 -23.53 8.42
CA TRP A 105 10.38 -22.75 9.30
C TRP A 105 9.92 -21.29 9.41
N THR A 106 9.56 -20.67 8.28
CA THR A 106 9.08 -19.28 8.25
C THR A 106 7.77 -19.13 9.01
N ALA A 107 6.85 -20.09 8.86
CA ALA A 107 5.59 -20.12 9.60
C ALA A 107 5.84 -20.26 11.10
N ALA A 108 6.67 -21.22 11.51
CA ALA A 108 7.03 -21.45 12.91
C ALA A 108 7.66 -20.20 13.54
N LEU A 109 8.58 -19.54 12.82
CA LEU A 109 9.20 -18.30 13.26
C LEU A 109 8.16 -17.21 13.54
N LEU A 110 7.27 -16.92 12.58
CA LEU A 110 6.31 -15.84 12.69
C LEU A 110 5.19 -16.15 13.69
N LEU A 111 4.72 -17.40 13.76
CA LEU A 111 3.75 -17.86 14.77
C LEU A 111 4.33 -17.82 16.19
N GLY A 112 5.63 -18.07 16.34
CA GLY A 112 6.36 -17.96 17.60
C GLY A 112 6.66 -16.54 18.04
N GLY A 113 6.19 -15.51 17.32
CA GLY A 113 6.47 -14.11 17.62
C GLY A 113 7.87 -13.66 17.18
N GLY A 114 8.57 -14.47 16.38
CA GLY A 114 9.81 -14.09 15.72
C GLY A 114 9.61 -12.99 14.68
N ARG A 115 10.72 -12.46 14.17
CA ARG A 115 10.73 -11.35 13.21
C ARG A 115 11.62 -11.67 12.03
N MET A 116 11.22 -11.15 10.88
CA MET A 116 12.02 -11.21 9.65
C MET A 116 12.37 -9.81 9.15
N ALA A 117 13.54 -9.69 8.54
CA ALA A 117 13.97 -8.52 7.82
C ALA A 117 14.41 -8.91 6.41
N VAL A 118 14.37 -7.93 5.49
CA VAL A 118 14.79 -8.13 4.11
C VAL A 118 15.88 -7.15 3.73
N ALA A 119 16.98 -7.69 3.21
CA ALA A 119 18.01 -6.91 2.53
C ALA A 119 17.78 -7.02 1.03
N ARG A 120 17.22 -5.96 0.45
CA ARG A 120 16.92 -5.86 -0.98
C ARG A 120 18.19 -5.52 -1.78
N PRO A 121 18.28 -5.86 -3.08
CA PRO A 121 19.41 -5.43 -3.90
C PRO A 121 19.38 -3.91 -4.07
N ALA A 122 20.47 -3.30 -4.47
CA ALA A 122 20.44 -1.96 -5.02
C ALA A 122 19.59 -1.96 -6.29
N VAL A 123 18.97 -0.82 -6.56
CA VAL A 123 18.20 -0.62 -7.79
C VAL A 123 18.83 0.53 -8.57
N ALA A 124 18.68 0.51 -9.90
CA ALA A 124 19.01 1.68 -10.71
C ALA A 124 18.26 2.90 -10.16
N HIS A 125 18.96 4.00 -9.95
CA HIS A 125 18.45 5.21 -9.28
C HIS A 125 18.11 5.07 -7.79
N ALA A 126 18.60 4.03 -7.10
CA ALA A 126 18.60 3.98 -5.65
C ALA A 126 19.33 5.20 -5.06
N ASN A 127 18.77 5.73 -3.97
CA ASN A 127 19.43 6.75 -3.16
C ASN A 127 20.66 6.11 -2.49
N ASP A 128 21.72 6.89 -2.20
CA ASP A 128 22.96 6.39 -1.57
C ASP A 128 22.71 5.56 -0.31
N PHE A 129 21.61 5.85 0.41
CA PHE A 129 21.16 5.13 1.61
C PHE A 129 20.86 3.64 1.43
N VAL A 130 20.67 3.15 0.19
CA VAL A 130 20.30 1.75 -0.07
C VAL A 130 21.07 1.09 -1.24
N ARG A 131 22.15 1.73 -1.70
CA ARG A 131 22.98 1.31 -2.85
C ARG A 131 23.93 0.15 -2.58
N ASP A 132 24.24 -0.15 -1.33
CA ASP A 132 25.15 -1.25 -1.03
C ASP A 132 24.50 -2.60 -1.36
N GLU A 133 25.26 -3.63 -1.72
CA GLU A 133 24.74 -4.98 -1.96
C GLU A 133 25.59 -6.02 -1.27
N PHE A 134 25.00 -7.18 -0.99
CA PHE A 134 25.75 -8.35 -0.57
C PHE A 134 26.18 -9.15 -1.79
N ALA A 135 27.39 -9.69 -1.73
CA ALA A 135 27.97 -10.53 -2.75
C ALA A 135 27.94 -12.01 -2.32
N LEU A 136 27.57 -12.89 -3.23
CA LEU A 136 27.63 -14.33 -3.07
C LEU A 136 28.84 -14.87 -3.84
N VAL A 137 29.87 -15.25 -3.11
CA VAL A 137 31.13 -15.80 -3.63
C VAL A 137 31.06 -17.33 -3.58
N LYS A 138 31.49 -18.00 -4.64
CA LYS A 138 31.58 -19.47 -4.69
C LYS A 138 33.04 -19.88 -4.68
N ASP A 139 33.49 -20.50 -3.59
CA ASP A 139 34.87 -20.97 -3.41
C ASP A 139 34.88 -22.48 -3.12
N ASP A 140 35.58 -23.28 -3.93
CA ASP A 140 35.61 -24.75 -3.88
C ASP A 140 34.20 -25.40 -3.78
N GLY A 141 33.22 -24.83 -4.50
CA GLY A 141 31.83 -25.29 -4.51
C GLY A 141 31.01 -24.90 -3.28
N ARG A 142 31.57 -24.11 -2.35
CA ARG A 142 30.86 -23.59 -1.16
C ARG A 142 30.48 -22.14 -1.39
N ARG A 143 29.24 -21.78 -1.06
CA ARG A 143 28.76 -20.39 -1.10
C ARG A 143 29.18 -19.63 0.16
N ARG A 144 29.62 -18.39 -0.01
CA ARG A 144 29.89 -17.45 1.07
C ARG A 144 29.23 -16.11 0.77
N LEU A 145 28.59 -15.54 1.78
CA LEU A 145 28.01 -14.21 1.73
C LEU A 145 28.99 -13.19 2.32
N ASP A 146 29.24 -12.12 1.57
CA ASP A 146 30.13 -11.03 1.97
C ASP A 146 29.50 -9.67 1.65
N GLY A 147 30.00 -8.62 2.30
CA GLY A 147 29.59 -7.24 2.07
C GLY A 147 28.76 -6.66 3.22
N ALA A 148 28.32 -5.42 3.01
CA ALA A 148 27.56 -4.66 4.00
C ALA A 148 26.31 -4.05 3.36
N LYS A 149 25.25 -3.93 4.15
CA LYS A 149 24.06 -3.17 3.82
C LYS A 149 23.85 -2.16 4.93
N THR A 150 23.91 -0.87 4.61
CA THR A 150 23.85 0.21 5.62
C THR A 150 22.46 0.40 6.25
N ALA A 151 21.38 0.10 5.51
CA ALA A 151 20.01 0.30 5.99
C ALA A 151 19.12 -0.93 5.78
N VAL A 152 18.89 -1.68 6.85
CA VAL A 152 17.93 -2.78 6.93
C VAL A 152 16.93 -2.46 8.05
N LEU A 153 15.64 -2.58 7.74
CA LEU A 153 14.58 -2.40 8.73
C LEU A 153 14.48 -3.65 9.61
N ASN A 154 14.39 -3.46 10.93
CA ASN A 154 14.45 -4.51 11.96
C ASN A 154 15.80 -5.26 11.99
N TYR A 155 16.87 -4.64 11.47
CA TYR A 155 18.21 -5.25 11.34
C TYR A 155 18.69 -5.98 12.61
N ALA A 156 18.56 -5.37 13.78
CA ALA A 156 19.04 -5.94 15.03
C ALA A 156 18.08 -7.00 15.60
N ARG A 157 16.77 -6.84 15.39
CA ARG A 157 15.69 -7.61 16.05
C ARG A 157 15.19 -8.79 15.25
N ALA A 158 15.38 -8.80 13.93
CA ALA A 158 14.96 -9.90 13.07
C ALA A 158 15.86 -11.12 13.29
N ARG A 159 15.28 -12.29 13.52
CA ARG A 159 15.99 -13.57 13.53
C ARG A 159 16.17 -14.09 12.10
N GLY A 160 15.10 -14.05 11.31
CA GLY A 160 15.14 -14.44 9.91
C GLY A 160 15.56 -13.28 9.01
N LEU A 161 16.47 -13.55 8.09
CA LEU A 161 16.89 -12.58 7.08
C LEU A 161 16.62 -13.15 5.69
N THR A 162 15.89 -12.39 4.89
CA THR A 162 15.79 -12.61 3.46
C THR A 162 16.78 -11.70 2.75
N VAL A 163 17.84 -12.27 2.18
CA VAL A 163 18.92 -11.51 1.55
C VAL A 163 18.91 -11.76 0.05
N ILE A 164 18.94 -10.69 -0.73
CA ILE A 164 19.09 -10.77 -2.18
C ILE A 164 20.54 -10.38 -2.49
N ALA A 165 21.34 -11.35 -2.89
CA ALA A 165 22.78 -11.19 -3.09
C ALA A 165 23.14 -11.34 -4.58
N SER A 166 24.11 -10.54 -5.04
CA SER A 166 24.65 -10.64 -6.39
C SER A 166 25.72 -11.74 -6.42
N ALA A 167 25.62 -12.64 -7.39
CA ALA A 167 26.67 -13.60 -7.71
C ALA A 167 27.74 -12.96 -8.63
N GLU A 168 28.87 -13.63 -8.80
CA GLU A 168 30.01 -13.16 -9.61
C GLU A 168 29.67 -12.96 -11.10
N ASP A 169 28.71 -13.72 -11.62
CA ASP A 169 28.22 -13.62 -13.00
C ASP A 169 27.17 -12.51 -13.21
N GLY A 170 26.89 -11.72 -12.15
CA GLY A 170 25.89 -10.65 -12.15
C GLY A 170 24.44 -11.12 -11.97
N THR A 171 24.21 -12.43 -11.88
CA THR A 171 22.90 -12.96 -11.47
C THR A 171 22.66 -12.70 -9.98
N HIS A 172 21.43 -12.88 -9.53
CA HIS A 172 21.10 -12.69 -8.11
C HIS A 172 20.52 -13.98 -7.54
N GLU A 173 20.79 -14.26 -6.27
CA GLU A 173 20.17 -15.35 -5.50
C GLU A 173 19.39 -14.75 -4.32
N VAL A 174 18.23 -15.31 -3.98
CA VAL A 174 17.50 -14.97 -2.74
C VAL A 174 17.84 -16.02 -1.70
N LEU A 175 18.24 -15.59 -0.51
CA LEU A 175 18.68 -16.43 0.59
C LEU A 175 17.75 -16.24 1.79
N LEU A 176 17.37 -17.34 2.45
CA LEU A 176 16.72 -17.38 3.74
C LEU A 176 17.75 -17.78 4.80
N ILE A 177 18.10 -16.85 5.68
CA ILE A 177 19.14 -17.02 6.69
C ILE A 177 18.52 -16.99 8.08
N ASP A 178 18.78 -18.02 8.88
CA ASP A 178 18.52 -18.03 10.32
C ASP A 178 19.74 -17.52 11.07
N ARG A 179 19.62 -16.38 11.74
CA ARG A 179 20.73 -15.78 12.50
C ARG A 179 21.19 -16.61 13.69
N GLU A 180 20.33 -17.48 14.24
CA GLU A 180 20.68 -18.29 15.42
C GLU A 180 21.70 -19.39 15.11
N ILE A 181 21.81 -19.80 13.85
CA ILE A 181 22.72 -20.88 13.43
C ILE A 181 23.95 -20.36 12.66
N LEU A 182 24.11 -19.04 12.57
CA LEU A 182 25.27 -18.44 11.93
C LEU A 182 26.55 -18.70 12.75
N PRO A 183 27.70 -18.93 12.10
CA PRO A 183 28.97 -19.00 12.81
C PRO A 183 29.26 -17.72 13.60
N GLU A 184 29.93 -17.87 14.73
CA GLU A 184 30.35 -16.73 15.54
C GLU A 184 31.21 -15.77 14.70
N GLY A 185 30.88 -14.47 14.77
CA GLY A 185 31.57 -13.43 14.01
C GLY A 185 31.19 -13.31 12.53
N ALA A 186 30.35 -14.19 11.98
CA ALA A 186 29.97 -14.15 10.57
C ALA A 186 29.03 -12.99 10.20
N LEU A 187 28.31 -12.45 11.17
CA LEU A 187 27.41 -11.30 11.02
C LEU A 187 27.76 -10.22 12.05
N ARG A 188 28.03 -9.00 11.57
CA ARG A 188 28.24 -7.81 12.38
C ARG A 188 27.07 -6.84 12.24
N ILE A 189 26.62 -6.31 13.38
CA ILE A 189 25.65 -5.22 13.42
C ILE A 189 26.39 -3.89 13.27
N LEU A 190 25.97 -3.08 12.30
CA LEU A 190 26.54 -1.76 12.04
C LEU A 190 25.70 -0.65 12.68
N HIS A 191 26.02 0.60 12.34
CA HIS A 191 25.38 1.80 12.89
C HIS A 191 23.86 1.81 12.68
N ARG A 192 23.13 2.29 13.69
CA ARG A 192 21.69 2.58 13.64
C ARG A 192 21.45 3.98 13.10
N TYR A 193 20.63 4.11 12.08
CA TYR A 193 20.16 5.40 11.58
C TYR A 193 18.89 5.85 12.31
N ARG A 194 18.80 7.14 12.59
CA ARG A 194 17.57 7.79 13.06
C ARG A 194 16.92 8.51 11.90
N THR A 195 15.65 8.27 11.68
CA THR A 195 14.85 8.87 10.61
C THR A 195 13.99 10.03 11.13
N VAL A 196 13.66 10.99 10.27
CA VAL A 196 12.87 12.19 10.61
C VAL A 196 11.37 11.90 10.82
N GLY A 197 10.91 10.78 10.27
CA GLY A 197 9.63 10.12 10.52
C GLY A 197 9.87 8.61 10.64
N LEU A 198 8.86 7.82 10.97
CA LEU A 198 8.97 6.41 11.31
C LEU A 198 10.05 6.17 12.38
N ASP A 199 10.14 7.06 13.37
CA ASP A 199 11.19 7.04 14.39
C ASP A 199 11.10 5.84 15.36
N GLY A 200 9.95 5.15 15.38
CA GLY A 200 9.79 3.86 16.04
C GLY A 200 10.35 2.67 15.23
N CYS A 201 10.66 2.87 13.94
CA CYS A 201 11.29 1.84 13.11
C CYS A 201 12.80 1.77 13.38
N GLU A 202 13.34 0.56 13.37
CA GLU A 202 14.78 0.34 13.56
C GLU A 202 15.48 0.14 12.22
N PHE A 203 16.09 1.20 11.70
CA PHE A 203 16.98 1.14 10.54
C PHE A 203 18.42 1.07 10.99
N GLY A 204 19.17 0.11 10.48
CA GLY A 204 20.60 0.00 10.75
C GLY A 204 21.26 -1.01 9.84
N GLY A 205 22.59 -1.06 9.89
CA GLY A 205 23.34 -1.86 8.94
C GLY A 205 23.65 -3.27 9.42
N LEU A 206 23.88 -4.14 8.44
CA LEU A 206 24.34 -5.52 8.60
C LEU A 206 25.59 -5.71 7.73
N GLU A 207 26.58 -6.43 8.23
CA GLU A 207 27.74 -6.84 7.44
C GLU A 207 27.97 -8.34 7.63
N PHE A 208 28.12 -9.05 6.51
CA PHE A 208 28.58 -10.43 6.51
C PHE A 208 30.05 -10.47 6.12
N ALA A 209 30.83 -11.27 6.84
CA ALA A 209 32.25 -11.47 6.57
C ALA A 209 32.51 -12.93 6.22
N GLY A 210 32.54 -13.24 4.92
CA GLY A 210 32.75 -14.60 4.41
C GLY A 210 31.82 -15.67 5.00
N CYS A 211 30.57 -15.30 5.32
CA CYS A 211 29.61 -16.14 6.01
C CYS A 211 29.21 -17.35 5.15
N PRO A 212 29.43 -18.61 5.60
CA PRO A 212 29.04 -19.77 4.81
C PRO A 212 27.52 -19.83 4.63
N VAL A 213 27.08 -20.12 3.42
CA VAL A 213 25.65 -20.25 3.05
C VAL A 213 25.40 -21.67 2.56
N PRO A 214 24.54 -22.45 3.23
CA PRO A 214 24.17 -23.78 2.75
C PRO A 214 23.24 -23.69 1.53
N ASP A 215 23.20 -24.73 0.70
CA ASP A 215 22.40 -24.77 -0.52
C ASP A 215 20.90 -24.65 -0.22
N GLU A 216 20.47 -25.19 0.92
CA GLU A 216 19.09 -25.15 1.42
C GLU A 216 18.65 -23.74 1.84
N ALA A 217 19.58 -22.78 1.97
CA ALA A 217 19.22 -21.38 2.21
C ALA A 217 18.72 -20.68 0.94
N VAL A 218 18.99 -21.21 -0.25
CA VAL A 218 18.53 -20.59 -1.51
C VAL A 218 17.01 -20.75 -1.65
N VAL A 219 16.32 -19.64 -1.82
CA VAL A 219 14.86 -19.59 -2.01
C VAL A 219 14.56 -19.57 -3.51
N GLY A 220 13.85 -20.59 -3.99
CA GLY A 220 13.58 -20.78 -5.41
C GLY A 220 14.81 -21.27 -6.17
N GLU A 221 14.97 -20.80 -7.41
CA GLU A 221 16.05 -21.24 -8.29
C GLU A 221 17.28 -20.32 -8.18
N ALA A 222 18.47 -20.92 -8.12
CA ALA A 222 19.74 -20.19 -8.16
C ALA A 222 19.85 -19.35 -9.44
N GLY A 223 20.36 -18.12 -9.31
CA GLY A 223 20.49 -17.13 -10.40
C GLY A 223 19.18 -16.40 -10.77
N GLN A 224 18.01 -16.84 -10.28
CA GLN A 224 16.70 -16.24 -10.59
C GLN A 224 16.21 -15.22 -9.56
N GLY A 225 17.09 -14.78 -8.65
CA GLY A 225 16.72 -13.96 -7.50
C GLY A 225 16.18 -12.58 -7.86
N MET A 226 16.66 -11.96 -8.94
CA MET A 226 16.10 -10.69 -9.42
C MET A 226 14.68 -10.87 -9.96
N GLY A 227 14.43 -11.95 -10.72
CA GLY A 227 13.09 -12.29 -11.21
C GLY A 227 12.11 -12.54 -10.06
N LEU A 228 12.54 -13.27 -9.03
CA LEU A 228 11.75 -13.49 -7.82
C LEU A 228 11.48 -12.18 -7.05
N ALA A 229 12.50 -11.33 -6.88
CA ALA A 229 12.35 -10.04 -6.20
C ALA A 229 11.35 -9.12 -6.91
N VAL A 230 11.44 -9.06 -8.24
CA VAL A 230 10.53 -8.28 -9.08
C VAL A 230 9.11 -8.86 -9.02
N ARG A 231 8.93 -10.18 -9.00
CA ARG A 231 7.61 -10.82 -8.79
C ARG A 231 7.01 -10.47 -7.42
N CYS A 232 7.79 -10.62 -6.34
CA CYS A 232 7.37 -10.27 -4.98
C CYS A 232 7.01 -8.79 -4.83
N SER A 233 7.63 -7.92 -5.61
CA SER A 233 7.34 -6.48 -5.58
C SER A 233 5.93 -6.15 -6.05
N VAL A 234 5.27 -7.00 -6.86
CA VAL A 234 3.85 -6.84 -7.22
C VAL A 234 2.96 -6.93 -5.97
N VAL A 235 3.21 -7.92 -5.11
CA VAL A 235 2.49 -8.10 -3.83
C VAL A 235 2.69 -6.88 -2.93
N THR A 236 3.94 -6.42 -2.79
CA THR A 236 4.26 -5.24 -1.97
C THR A 236 3.54 -3.99 -2.47
N ARG A 237 3.52 -3.77 -3.78
CA ARG A 237 2.88 -2.61 -4.41
C ARG A 237 1.36 -2.65 -4.31
N ALA A 238 0.75 -3.83 -4.38
CA ALA A 238 -0.69 -3.98 -4.22
C ALA A 238 -1.14 -3.78 -2.76
N LEU A 239 -0.33 -4.24 -1.79
CA LEU A 239 -0.72 -4.27 -0.38
C LEU A 239 -0.42 -2.96 0.36
N LEU A 240 0.76 -2.37 0.15
CA LEU A 240 1.21 -1.19 0.90
C LEU A 240 0.23 0.00 0.85
N PRO A 241 -0.37 0.36 -0.30
CA PRO A 241 -1.38 1.43 -0.37
C PRO A 241 -2.54 1.22 0.61
N SER A 242 -2.98 -0.04 0.78
CA SER A 242 -4.07 -0.38 1.70
C SER A 242 -3.75 -0.04 3.16
N ALA A 243 -2.48 -0.19 3.55
CA ALA A 243 -2.01 0.15 4.89
C ALA A 243 -1.89 1.66 5.12
N LEU A 244 -1.53 2.44 4.09
CA LEU A 244 -1.35 3.89 4.19
C LEU A 244 -2.66 4.66 4.41
N ILE A 245 -3.77 4.10 3.95
CA ILE A 245 -5.13 4.67 4.12
C ILE A 245 -5.45 4.89 5.61
N ALA A 246 -5.00 3.99 6.50
CA ALA A 246 -5.17 4.14 7.95
C ALA A 246 -4.50 5.41 8.52
N ALA A 247 -3.35 5.79 7.98
CA ALA A 247 -2.64 6.98 8.43
C ALA A 247 -3.40 8.24 7.98
N ALA A 248 -3.86 8.28 6.73
CA ALA A 248 -4.65 9.40 6.22
C ALA A 248 -6.03 9.52 6.89
N ASP A 249 -6.68 8.40 7.22
CA ASP A 249 -7.90 8.34 8.06
C ASP A 249 -7.67 9.03 9.42
N THR A 250 -6.52 8.77 10.05
CA THR A 250 -6.11 9.39 11.31
C THR A 250 -5.83 10.90 11.17
N VAL A 251 -5.18 11.30 10.08
CA VAL A 251 -4.89 12.72 9.78
C VAL A 251 -6.20 13.50 9.60
N LEU A 252 -7.13 13.00 8.78
CA LEU A 252 -8.46 13.62 8.58
C LEU A 252 -9.26 13.67 9.89
N ARG A 253 -9.33 12.57 10.64
CA ARG A 253 -10.02 12.53 11.94
C ARG A 253 -9.44 13.56 12.92
N THR A 254 -8.12 13.72 12.95
CA THR A 254 -7.47 14.68 13.85
C THR A 254 -7.78 16.12 13.45
N ALA A 255 -7.82 16.43 12.14
CA ALA A 255 -8.23 17.74 11.63
C ALA A 255 -9.69 18.08 11.97
N ILE A 256 -10.60 17.11 11.81
CA ILE A 256 -12.02 17.29 12.16
C ILE A 256 -12.17 17.49 13.65
N ARG A 257 -11.49 16.68 14.48
CA ARG A 257 -11.49 16.86 15.93
C ARG A 257 -11.06 18.27 16.32
N PHE A 258 -9.98 18.78 15.72
CA PHE A 258 -9.54 20.16 15.93
C PHE A 258 -10.63 21.17 15.56
N ALA A 259 -11.21 21.02 14.36
CA ALA A 259 -12.23 21.93 13.83
C ALA A 259 -13.48 21.97 14.71
N VAL A 260 -13.93 20.80 15.21
CA VAL A 260 -15.07 20.67 16.13
C VAL A 260 -14.76 21.26 17.50
N GLU A 261 -13.65 20.86 18.12
CA GLU A 261 -13.33 21.22 19.52
C GLU A 261 -12.91 22.69 19.68
N THR A 262 -12.28 23.29 18.67
CA THR A 262 -11.63 24.60 18.81
C THR A 262 -12.38 25.71 18.08
N ARG A 263 -13.10 25.37 16.99
CA ARG A 263 -13.68 26.34 16.04
C ARG A 263 -15.11 26.00 15.61
N GLY A 264 -15.80 25.08 16.29
CA GLY A 264 -17.10 24.58 15.86
C GLY A 264 -18.21 25.64 15.77
N GLU A 265 -18.14 26.66 16.62
CA GLU A 265 -19.07 27.80 16.63
C GLU A 265 -18.59 28.99 15.79
N ASP A 266 -17.33 28.98 15.32
CA ASP A 266 -16.74 30.06 14.54
C ASP A 266 -17.38 30.12 13.14
N PRO A 267 -18.10 31.19 12.77
CA PRO A 267 -18.70 31.33 11.44
C PRO A 267 -17.70 31.29 10.30
N TYR A 268 -16.44 31.61 10.58
CA TYR A 268 -15.32 31.57 9.65
C TYR A 268 -14.42 30.34 9.85
N GLY A 269 -14.80 29.46 10.80
CA GLY A 269 -14.07 28.24 11.11
C GLY A 269 -14.13 27.19 10.00
N PRO A 270 -13.29 26.15 10.08
CA PRO A 270 -13.15 25.16 9.00
C PRO A 270 -14.41 24.36 8.68
N LEU A 271 -15.37 24.25 9.61
CA LEU A 271 -16.64 23.54 9.38
C LEU A 271 -17.71 24.37 8.65
N ARG A 272 -17.54 25.70 8.61
CA ARG A 272 -18.54 26.64 8.09
C ARG A 272 -18.05 27.40 6.86
N SER A 273 -16.74 27.62 6.73
CA SER A 273 -16.17 28.25 5.55
C SER A 273 -16.22 27.31 4.33
N PRO A 274 -16.49 27.84 3.11
CA PRO A 274 -16.45 27.03 1.88
C PRO A 274 -15.11 26.32 1.69
N TYR A 275 -14.00 27.04 1.92
CA TYR A 275 -12.65 26.47 1.81
C TYR A 275 -12.41 25.30 2.77
N GLY A 276 -12.82 25.43 4.04
CA GLY A 276 -12.64 24.36 5.02
C GLY A 276 -13.45 23.10 4.66
N ARG A 277 -14.67 23.28 4.14
CA ARG A 277 -15.51 22.18 3.65
C ARG A 277 -14.90 21.50 2.43
N GLU A 278 -14.38 22.28 1.49
CA GLU A 278 -13.68 21.76 0.31
C GLU A 278 -12.47 20.90 0.72
N VAL A 279 -11.64 21.37 1.66
CA VAL A 279 -10.48 20.61 2.16
C VAL A 279 -10.91 19.30 2.82
N LEU A 280 -11.93 19.33 3.69
CA LEU A 280 -12.40 18.15 4.42
C LEU A 280 -13.06 17.12 3.49
N THR A 281 -13.90 17.57 2.55
CA THR A 281 -14.54 16.68 1.57
C THR A 281 -13.54 16.16 0.55
N GLY A 282 -12.58 16.98 0.12
CA GLY A 282 -11.46 16.57 -0.74
C GLY A 282 -10.62 15.46 -0.12
N ALA A 283 -10.32 15.54 1.17
CA ALA A 283 -9.61 14.49 1.89
C ALA A 283 -10.39 13.17 1.98
N LEU A 284 -11.72 13.24 2.18
CA LEU A 284 -12.58 12.04 2.11
C LEU A 284 -12.52 11.41 0.71
N LEU A 285 -12.62 12.22 -0.35
CA LEU A 285 -12.56 11.74 -1.72
C LEU A 285 -11.21 11.08 -2.02
N ASP A 286 -10.09 11.69 -1.64
CA ASP A 286 -8.75 11.10 -1.82
C ASP A 286 -8.59 9.76 -1.11
N LEU A 287 -9.17 9.64 0.10
CA LEU A 287 -9.20 8.37 0.83
C LEU A 287 -10.01 7.30 0.08
N LEU A 288 -11.20 7.62 -0.41
CA LEU A 288 -12.06 6.69 -1.14
C LEU A 288 -11.48 6.29 -2.50
N ILE A 289 -10.89 7.25 -3.23
CA ILE A 289 -10.16 7.01 -4.48
C ILE A 289 -8.98 6.07 -4.22
N SER A 290 -8.21 6.37 -3.18
CA SER A 290 -7.03 5.58 -2.82
C SER A 290 -7.39 4.17 -2.40
N ASP A 291 -8.46 4.00 -1.61
CA ASP A 291 -8.92 2.69 -1.19
C ASP A 291 -9.51 1.88 -2.35
N SER A 292 -10.18 2.54 -3.31
CA SER A 292 -10.71 1.86 -4.50
C SER A 292 -9.61 1.24 -5.36
N ILE A 293 -8.53 1.98 -5.65
CA ILE A 293 -7.42 1.44 -6.44
C ILE A 293 -6.57 0.44 -5.64
N ALA A 294 -6.39 0.65 -4.33
CA ALA A 294 -5.71 -0.30 -3.45
C ALA A 294 -6.48 -1.63 -3.35
N LEU A 295 -7.81 -1.56 -3.27
CA LEU A 295 -8.70 -2.72 -3.29
C LEU A 295 -8.54 -3.52 -4.58
N ALA A 296 -8.65 -2.87 -5.74
CA ALA A 296 -8.49 -3.52 -7.03
C ALA A 296 -7.12 -4.19 -7.18
N ALA A 297 -6.05 -3.51 -6.74
CA ALA A 297 -4.70 -4.09 -6.78
C ALA A 297 -4.56 -5.33 -5.87
N ALA A 298 -5.04 -5.26 -4.63
CA ALA A 298 -4.91 -6.37 -3.68
C ALA A 298 -5.79 -7.57 -4.07
N ARG A 299 -7.01 -7.34 -4.54
CA ARG A 299 -7.92 -8.40 -5.03
C ARG A 299 -7.46 -8.97 -6.37
N GLY A 300 -6.80 -8.16 -7.20
CA GLY A 300 -6.22 -8.60 -8.47
C GLY A 300 -5.14 -9.68 -8.31
N ILE A 301 -4.45 -9.77 -7.17
CA ILE A 301 -3.52 -10.88 -6.89
C ILE A 301 -4.24 -12.23 -6.91
N HIS A 302 -5.50 -12.27 -6.47
CA HIS A 302 -6.29 -13.49 -6.42
C HIS A 302 -6.98 -13.81 -7.73
N LEU A 303 -7.47 -12.78 -8.42
CA LEU A 303 -8.37 -12.94 -9.57
C LEU A 303 -7.65 -12.83 -10.92
N LEU A 304 -6.56 -12.06 -10.97
CA LEU A 304 -5.90 -11.60 -12.18
C LEU A 304 -4.35 -11.59 -12.03
N PRO A 305 -3.72 -12.65 -11.47
CA PRO A 305 -2.30 -12.64 -11.12
C PRO A 305 -1.36 -12.38 -12.31
N ASP A 306 -1.80 -12.73 -13.52
CA ASP A 306 -1.09 -12.56 -14.79
C ASP A 306 -1.20 -11.14 -15.40
N ARG A 307 -2.03 -10.26 -14.84
CA ARG A 307 -2.30 -8.90 -15.35
C ARG A 307 -2.31 -7.79 -14.29
N VAL A 308 -2.33 -8.12 -12.99
CA VAL A 308 -2.47 -7.13 -11.90
C VAL A 308 -1.31 -6.13 -11.79
N SER A 309 -0.13 -6.44 -12.35
CA SER A 309 1.10 -5.65 -12.14
C SER A 309 0.93 -4.15 -12.41
N ALA A 310 0.32 -3.76 -13.54
CA ALA A 310 0.13 -2.36 -13.90
C ALA A 310 -0.79 -1.62 -12.90
N CYS A 311 -1.88 -2.26 -12.45
CA CYS A 311 -2.77 -1.71 -11.44
C CYS A 311 -2.09 -1.59 -10.07
N ALA A 312 -1.35 -2.61 -9.64
CA ALA A 312 -0.58 -2.57 -8.40
C ALA A 312 0.49 -1.46 -8.44
N ALA A 313 1.19 -1.30 -9.56
CA ALA A 313 2.15 -0.22 -9.75
C ALA A 313 1.48 1.16 -9.77
N ALA A 314 0.31 1.32 -10.42
CA ALA A 314 -0.48 2.55 -10.38
C ALA A 314 -0.96 2.88 -8.96
N ALA A 315 -1.45 1.89 -8.19
CA ALA A 315 -1.84 2.08 -6.79
C ALA A 315 -0.65 2.55 -5.93
N ALA A 316 0.48 1.84 -6.02
CA ALA A 316 1.70 2.18 -5.29
C ALA A 316 2.31 3.53 -5.70
N TYR A 317 1.95 4.05 -6.87
CA TYR A 317 2.39 5.34 -7.37
C TYR A 317 1.46 6.49 -6.97
N THR A 318 0.16 6.32 -7.17
CA THR A 318 -0.86 7.36 -7.01
C THR A 318 -1.25 7.57 -5.56
N VAL A 319 -1.52 6.49 -4.81
CA VAL A 319 -2.06 6.58 -3.44
C VAL A 319 -1.17 7.41 -2.53
N PRO A 320 0.16 7.16 -2.46
CA PRO A 320 0.98 7.92 -1.53
C PRO A 320 1.04 9.41 -1.87
N LYS A 321 0.90 9.81 -3.13
CA LYS A 321 0.87 11.22 -3.55
C LYS A 321 -0.42 11.89 -3.10
N LEU A 322 -1.58 11.31 -3.45
CA LEU A 322 -2.89 11.84 -3.05
C LEU A 322 -3.00 12.00 -1.53
N LEU A 323 -2.54 11.01 -0.76
CA LEU A 323 -2.59 11.08 0.70
C LEU A 323 -1.62 12.13 1.29
N GLN A 324 -0.47 12.38 0.64
CA GLN A 324 0.45 13.44 1.05
C GLN A 324 -0.12 14.83 0.76
N ASP A 325 -0.69 15.04 -0.42
CA ASP A 325 -1.31 16.30 -0.81
C ASP A 325 -2.52 16.59 0.10
N SER A 326 -3.39 15.60 0.33
CA SER A 326 -4.47 15.67 1.32
C SER A 326 -3.98 16.04 2.72
N ALA A 327 -2.90 15.42 3.19
CA ALA A 327 -2.33 15.73 4.50
C ALA A 327 -1.77 17.17 4.57
N HIS A 328 -1.21 17.67 3.48
CA HIS A 328 -0.77 19.04 3.36
C HIS A 328 -1.95 20.01 3.42
N ASP A 329 -3.01 19.76 2.65
CA ASP A 329 -4.22 20.59 2.64
C ASP A 329 -4.87 20.62 4.04
N LEU A 330 -4.97 19.46 4.70
CA LEU A 330 -5.51 19.36 6.06
C LEU A 330 -4.66 20.10 7.11
N SER A 331 -3.37 20.34 6.85
CA SER A 331 -2.53 21.10 7.79
C SER A 331 -3.02 22.56 7.92
N THR A 332 -3.66 23.09 6.86
CA THR A 332 -4.26 24.43 6.88
C THR A 332 -5.47 24.52 7.81
N VAL A 333 -6.19 23.41 8.00
CA VAL A 333 -7.32 23.31 8.96
C VAL A 333 -6.81 23.43 10.39
N LEU A 334 -5.66 22.83 10.72
CA LEU A 334 -5.07 22.90 12.06
C LEU A 334 -4.42 24.27 12.35
N GLY A 335 -3.91 24.95 11.33
CA GLY A 335 -3.21 26.22 11.48
C GLY A 335 -2.01 26.10 12.43
N GLU A 336 -1.91 26.96 13.45
CA GLU A 336 -0.79 26.95 14.40
C GLU A 336 -0.70 25.67 15.24
N ALA A 337 -1.82 24.97 15.48
CA ALA A 337 -1.85 23.73 16.26
C ALA A 337 -1.05 22.60 15.59
N TYR A 338 -0.78 22.70 14.29
CA TYR A 338 0.10 21.80 13.56
C TYR A 338 1.53 21.79 14.11
N PHE A 339 2.04 22.92 14.59
CA PHE A 339 3.42 23.06 15.06
C PHE A 339 3.65 22.57 16.49
N ASP A 340 2.58 22.32 17.26
CA ASP A 340 2.68 21.76 18.60
C ASP A 340 2.77 20.22 18.56
N ALA A 341 3.98 19.72 18.28
CA ALA A 341 4.26 18.29 18.16
C ALA A 341 3.98 17.47 19.44
N LYS A 342 3.91 18.12 20.61
CA LYS A 342 3.61 17.47 21.90
C LYS A 342 2.19 17.74 22.39
N GLY A 343 1.45 18.57 21.66
CA GLY A 343 0.08 18.96 21.99
C GLY A 343 -0.94 17.87 21.69
N ARG A 344 -2.20 18.22 21.97
CA ARG A 344 -3.39 17.37 21.76
C ARG A 344 -3.53 16.84 20.34
N TYR A 345 -2.94 17.50 19.34
CA TYR A 345 -3.01 17.15 17.93
C TYR A 345 -1.67 16.70 17.33
N GLY A 346 -0.64 16.47 18.16
CA GLY A 346 0.72 16.11 17.69
C GLY A 346 0.79 14.85 16.83
N ALA A 347 -0.19 13.95 16.98
CA ALA A 347 -0.36 12.76 16.13
C ALA A 347 -0.45 13.10 14.63
N PHE A 348 -1.09 14.23 14.29
CA PHE A 348 -1.19 14.73 12.93
C PHE A 348 0.21 14.95 12.35
N GLY A 349 1.02 15.78 13.01
CA GLY A 349 2.37 16.13 12.54
C GLY A 349 3.33 14.94 12.47
N ARG A 350 3.09 13.87 13.24
CA ARG A 350 3.84 12.62 13.08
C ARG A 350 3.39 11.82 11.86
N MET A 351 2.09 11.58 11.70
CA MET A 351 1.57 10.85 10.53
C MET A 351 1.96 11.54 9.21
N VAL A 352 1.92 12.87 9.16
CA VAL A 352 2.36 13.65 7.99
C VAL A 352 3.86 13.48 7.70
N ARG A 353 4.72 13.32 8.71
CA ARG A 353 6.15 13.05 8.53
C ARG A 353 6.45 11.60 8.13
N ASP A 354 5.63 10.67 8.58
CA ASP A 354 5.83 9.23 8.36
C ASP A 354 5.38 8.78 6.97
N LEU A 355 4.27 9.35 6.47
CA LEU A 355 3.67 9.04 5.17
C LEU A 355 4.68 9.10 4.00
N PRO A 356 5.47 10.19 3.81
CA PRO A 356 6.44 10.28 2.71
C PRO A 356 7.53 9.20 2.75
N LEU A 357 7.94 8.73 3.93
CA LEU A 357 9.01 7.74 4.05
C LEU A 357 8.56 6.35 3.57
N LEU A 358 7.33 5.95 3.90
CA LEU A 358 6.72 4.73 3.35
C LEU A 358 6.39 4.89 1.86
N ALA A 359 5.92 6.07 1.48
CA ALA A 359 5.63 6.43 0.09
C ALA A 359 6.87 6.34 -0.80
N GLN A 360 8.07 6.68 -0.31
CA GLN A 360 9.30 6.60 -1.09
C GLN A 360 9.89 5.18 -1.08
N GLY A 361 9.93 4.52 0.09
CA GLY A 361 10.43 3.14 0.19
C GLY A 361 11.85 2.95 -0.38
N HIS A 362 12.22 1.70 -0.69
CA HIS A 362 13.56 1.32 -1.17
C HIS A 362 13.89 1.79 -2.60
N ALA A 363 12.87 1.99 -3.44
CA ALA A 363 13.05 2.27 -4.86
C ALA A 363 12.70 3.73 -5.25
N GLY A 364 12.10 4.50 -4.34
CA GLY A 364 11.65 5.86 -4.62
C GLY A 364 10.47 5.92 -5.60
N THR A 365 9.96 7.13 -5.83
CA THR A 365 8.86 7.39 -6.78
C THR A 365 9.28 7.14 -8.23
N ALA A 366 10.52 7.49 -8.59
CA ALA A 366 11.04 7.34 -9.94
C ALA A 366 11.11 5.87 -10.39
N ALA A 367 11.57 4.93 -9.55
CA ALA A 367 11.61 3.53 -9.93
C ALA A 367 10.21 2.90 -10.07
N ARG A 368 9.22 3.36 -9.28
CA ARG A 368 7.83 2.92 -9.45
C ARG A 368 7.26 3.40 -10.78
N GLN A 369 7.53 4.65 -11.14
CA GLN A 369 7.13 5.22 -12.42
C GLN A 369 7.82 4.50 -13.60
N ALA A 370 9.11 4.18 -13.46
CA ALA A 370 9.88 3.42 -14.46
C ALA A 370 9.31 2.00 -14.67
N MET A 371 8.86 1.33 -13.61
CA MET A 371 8.21 0.02 -13.71
C MET A 371 6.84 0.11 -14.40
N LEU A 372 6.10 1.19 -14.13
CA LEU A 372 4.80 1.41 -14.75
C LEU A 372 4.95 1.70 -16.24
N VAL A 373 5.80 2.67 -16.60
CA VAL A 373 6.02 3.08 -18.01
C VAL A 373 6.53 1.95 -18.89
N ALA A 374 7.25 0.97 -18.33
CA ALA A 374 7.73 -0.19 -19.06
C ALA A 374 6.61 -1.07 -19.64
N GLN A 375 5.42 -1.04 -19.06
CA GLN A 375 4.27 -1.87 -19.47
C GLN A 375 3.32 -1.13 -20.42
N LEU A 376 3.25 0.20 -20.34
CA LEU A 376 2.21 1.01 -21.00
C LEU A 376 2.21 0.92 -22.55
N PRO A 377 3.36 0.91 -23.26
CA PRO A 377 3.35 0.79 -24.72
C PRO A 377 2.70 -0.50 -25.24
N GLN A 378 2.85 -1.62 -24.52
CA GLN A 378 2.21 -2.88 -24.87
C GLN A 378 0.70 -2.79 -24.58
N LEU A 379 0.32 -2.39 -23.37
CA LEU A 379 -1.08 -2.27 -22.97
C LEU A 379 -1.87 -1.33 -23.88
N ALA A 380 -1.26 -0.22 -24.32
CA ALA A 380 -1.87 0.71 -25.27
C ALA A 380 -2.15 0.07 -26.65
N ARG A 381 -1.29 -0.84 -27.11
CA ARG A 381 -1.47 -1.52 -28.40
C ARG A 381 -2.52 -2.62 -28.31
N GLU A 382 -2.45 -3.42 -27.25
CA GLU A 382 -3.11 -4.72 -27.20
C GLU A 382 -4.37 -4.74 -26.32
N SER A 383 -4.46 -3.89 -25.30
CA SER A 383 -5.46 -4.01 -24.24
C SER A 383 -6.46 -2.85 -24.17
N TRP A 384 -5.99 -1.60 -24.23
CA TRP A 384 -6.83 -0.44 -23.92
C TRP A 384 -7.98 -0.24 -24.92
N LEU A 385 -9.21 -0.18 -24.40
CA LEU A 385 -10.46 -0.08 -25.16
C LEU A 385 -10.80 -1.32 -26.00
N VAL A 386 -10.11 -2.44 -25.77
CA VAL A 386 -10.32 -3.71 -26.47
C VAL A 386 -10.73 -4.80 -25.48
N ASP A 387 -10.03 -4.87 -24.35
CA ASP A 387 -10.24 -5.92 -23.36
C ASP A 387 -11.62 -5.90 -22.74
N ASP A 388 -12.07 -7.10 -22.39
CA ASP A 388 -13.28 -7.30 -21.63
C ASP A 388 -13.16 -6.76 -20.21
N GLU A 389 -14.33 -6.54 -19.63
CA GLU A 389 -14.47 -6.07 -18.28
C GLU A 389 -13.89 -7.06 -17.24
N PRO A 390 -13.23 -6.58 -16.17
CA PRO A 390 -12.78 -7.46 -15.10
C PRO A 390 -13.95 -8.12 -14.35
N PRO A 391 -13.71 -9.27 -13.68
CA PRO A 391 -14.72 -9.88 -12.81
C PRO A 391 -15.21 -8.88 -11.75
N ALA A 392 -16.53 -8.82 -11.54
CA ALA A 392 -17.16 -7.93 -10.54
C ALA A 392 -16.55 -8.08 -9.14
N ALA A 393 -16.14 -9.31 -8.78
CA ALA A 393 -15.48 -9.62 -7.53
C ALA A 393 -14.20 -8.79 -7.31
N LEU A 394 -13.54 -8.26 -8.35
CA LEU A 394 -12.37 -7.38 -8.21
C LEU A 394 -12.69 -6.10 -7.41
N LEU A 395 -13.92 -5.61 -7.53
CA LEU A 395 -14.36 -4.29 -7.05
C LEU A 395 -15.40 -4.38 -5.92
N ARG A 396 -15.67 -5.60 -5.43
CA ARG A 396 -16.61 -5.89 -4.32
C ARG A 396 -15.84 -6.22 -3.04
N PRO A 397 -15.72 -5.29 -2.07
CA PRO A 397 -14.82 -5.43 -0.93
C PRO A 397 -15.10 -6.63 0.00
N TRP A 398 -16.37 -7.03 0.09
CA TRP A 398 -16.83 -8.09 1.00
C TRP A 398 -17.04 -9.44 0.31
N GLU A 399 -16.80 -9.53 -1.00
CA GLU A 399 -16.95 -10.79 -1.72
C GLU A 399 -15.75 -11.70 -1.44
N ASP A 400 -16.04 -12.98 -1.23
CA ASP A 400 -15.00 -13.99 -1.03
C ASP A 400 -14.09 -14.10 -2.26
N LEU A 401 -12.87 -14.60 -2.05
CA LEU A 401 -11.85 -14.71 -3.09
C LEU A 401 -11.31 -16.15 -3.15
N PRO A 402 -10.87 -16.61 -4.33
CA PRO A 402 -10.06 -17.82 -4.39
C PRO A 402 -8.72 -17.60 -3.64
N PRO A 403 -8.02 -18.65 -3.20
CA PRO A 403 -6.67 -18.53 -2.69
C PRO A 403 -5.74 -17.82 -3.69
N ALA A 404 -4.77 -17.05 -3.19
CA ALA A 404 -3.80 -16.37 -4.06
C ALA A 404 -2.80 -17.37 -4.63
N ASP A 405 -2.72 -17.45 -5.96
CA ASP A 405 -1.60 -18.12 -6.63
C ASP A 405 -0.45 -17.12 -6.83
N LEU A 406 0.41 -17.01 -5.82
CA LEU A 406 1.55 -16.11 -5.86
C LEU A 406 2.61 -16.54 -6.89
N ALA A 407 2.62 -17.81 -7.30
CA ALA A 407 3.55 -18.32 -8.30
C ALA A 407 3.16 -17.86 -9.72
N ALA A 408 1.85 -17.69 -9.98
CA ALA A 408 1.31 -17.18 -11.24
C ALA A 408 1.51 -15.66 -11.46
N LEU A 409 2.03 -14.94 -10.46
CA LEU A 409 2.25 -13.49 -10.58
C LEU A 409 3.28 -13.16 -11.67
N THR A 410 2.88 -12.30 -12.61
CA THR A 410 3.77 -11.79 -13.65
C THR A 410 4.19 -10.34 -13.33
N PRO A 411 5.48 -9.99 -13.46
CA PRO A 411 5.93 -8.61 -13.31
C PRO A 411 5.45 -7.63 -14.37
N ALA A 412 5.10 -8.14 -15.55
CA ALA A 412 4.53 -7.38 -16.65
C ALA A 412 3.28 -8.11 -17.12
N GLY A 413 2.15 -7.44 -17.03
CA GLY A 413 0.87 -8.00 -17.44
C GLY A 413 0.69 -7.98 -18.95
N SER A 414 -0.02 -8.97 -19.50
CA SER A 414 -0.43 -9.00 -20.92
C SER A 414 -1.64 -8.10 -21.23
N SER A 415 -2.36 -7.67 -20.20
CA SER A 415 -3.64 -6.96 -20.28
C SER A 415 -3.80 -6.01 -19.09
N ASP A 416 -4.55 -4.93 -19.29
CA ASP A 416 -4.88 -3.95 -18.25
C ASP A 416 -6.09 -4.43 -17.44
N PRO A 417 -5.95 -4.64 -16.11
CA PRO A 417 -6.99 -5.25 -15.31
C PRO A 417 -8.11 -4.28 -14.91
N ILE A 418 -7.97 -2.96 -15.11
CA ILE A 418 -8.87 -1.97 -14.51
C ILE A 418 -9.46 -0.95 -15.48
N VAL A 419 -8.71 -0.45 -16.46
CA VAL A 419 -9.26 0.57 -17.38
C VAL A 419 -10.46 0.11 -18.22
N PRO A 420 -10.70 -1.21 -18.50
CA PRO A 420 -11.93 -1.64 -19.17
C PRO A 420 -13.22 -1.24 -18.45
N VAL A 421 -13.19 -0.99 -17.14
CA VAL A 421 -14.34 -0.52 -16.35
C VAL A 421 -14.89 0.81 -16.88
N LEU A 422 -14.04 1.69 -17.41
CA LEU A 422 -14.49 2.96 -18.01
C LEU A 422 -15.37 2.72 -19.23
N SER A 423 -15.01 1.75 -20.08
CA SER A 423 -15.80 1.37 -21.25
C SER A 423 -17.12 0.73 -20.84
N ALA A 424 -17.10 -0.11 -19.81
CA ALA A 424 -18.31 -0.75 -19.26
C ALA A 424 -19.30 0.25 -18.62
N CYS A 425 -18.82 1.44 -18.26
CA CYS A 425 -19.65 2.53 -17.76
C CYS A 425 -19.99 3.58 -18.83
N ALA A 426 -19.67 3.34 -20.10
CA ALA A 426 -20.08 4.21 -21.18
C ALA A 426 -21.61 4.28 -21.29
N GLY A 427 -22.14 5.45 -21.64
CA GLY A 427 -23.58 5.65 -21.82
C GLY A 427 -24.37 5.94 -20.54
N LEU A 428 -23.70 6.11 -19.40
CA LEU A 428 -24.32 6.76 -18.24
C LEU A 428 -24.84 8.15 -18.64
N GLY A 429 -25.99 8.55 -18.10
CA GLY A 429 -26.60 9.86 -18.36
C GLY A 429 -26.18 10.92 -17.35
N GLY A 430 -26.47 12.18 -17.68
CA GLY A 430 -26.20 13.33 -16.81
C GLY A 430 -24.70 13.61 -16.62
N GLU A 431 -24.39 14.37 -15.58
CA GLU A 431 -23.02 14.84 -15.26
C GLU A 431 -22.02 13.70 -15.13
N LEU A 432 -22.41 12.58 -14.49
CA LEU A 432 -21.54 11.41 -14.35
C LEU A 432 -21.17 10.81 -15.72
N GLY A 433 -22.10 10.81 -16.68
CA GLY A 433 -21.85 10.38 -18.06
C GLY A 433 -20.85 11.27 -18.80
N GLU A 434 -20.92 12.58 -18.60
CA GLU A 434 -19.97 13.54 -19.17
C GLU A 434 -18.56 13.34 -18.61
N LEU A 435 -18.45 13.13 -17.29
CA LEU A 435 -17.18 12.82 -16.64
C LEU A 435 -16.58 11.51 -17.18
N VAL A 436 -17.36 10.42 -17.25
CA VAL A 436 -16.89 9.14 -17.83
C VAL A 436 -16.43 9.32 -19.28
N THR A 437 -17.15 10.13 -20.06
CA THR A 437 -16.77 10.45 -21.44
C THR A 437 -15.44 11.18 -21.51
N ALA A 438 -15.18 12.12 -20.60
CA ALA A 438 -13.90 12.83 -20.51
C ALA A 438 -12.73 11.88 -20.19
N PHE A 439 -12.90 10.97 -19.23
CA PHE A 439 -11.88 9.95 -18.90
C PHE A 439 -11.63 8.95 -20.04
N LEU A 440 -12.69 8.52 -20.76
CA LEU A 440 -12.53 7.72 -21.97
C LEU A 440 -11.80 8.50 -23.08
N GLY A 441 -12.05 9.80 -23.20
CA GLY A 441 -11.31 10.70 -24.08
C GLY A 441 -9.83 10.75 -23.75
N GLU A 442 -9.49 10.86 -22.46
CA GLU A 442 -8.11 10.81 -21.98
C GLU A 442 -7.44 9.47 -22.27
N LEU A 443 -8.11 8.34 -21.98
CA LEU A 443 -7.57 7.01 -22.28
C LEU A 443 -7.27 6.83 -23.77
N ARG A 444 -8.13 7.35 -24.68
CA ARG A 444 -7.87 7.34 -26.13
C ARG A 444 -6.63 8.15 -26.50
N LYS A 445 -6.42 9.33 -25.88
CA LYS A 445 -5.22 10.15 -26.11
C LYS A 445 -3.96 9.42 -25.64
N LEU A 446 -3.99 8.86 -24.45
CA LEU A 446 -2.88 8.07 -23.89
C LEU A 446 -2.57 6.88 -24.81
N ARG A 447 -3.60 6.14 -25.25
CA ARG A 447 -3.45 5.04 -26.21
C ARG A 447 -2.71 5.48 -27.46
N GLY A 448 -3.13 6.57 -28.07
CA GLY A 448 -2.52 7.10 -29.30
C GLY A 448 -1.07 7.60 -29.13
N ARG A 449 -0.65 7.95 -27.91
CA ARG A 449 0.72 8.35 -27.58
C ARG A 449 1.60 7.14 -27.28
N PHE A 450 1.18 6.26 -26.37
CA PHE A 450 1.95 5.09 -25.96
C PHE A 450 2.08 4.03 -27.06
N ALA A 451 1.05 3.84 -27.89
CA ALA A 451 1.10 2.87 -28.98
C ALA A 451 2.12 3.22 -30.08
N LYS A 452 2.62 4.46 -30.12
CA LYS A 452 3.66 4.91 -31.06
C LYS A 452 5.07 4.70 -30.55
N ILE A 453 5.25 4.37 -29.27
CA ILE A 453 6.55 4.13 -28.66
C ILE A 453 7.02 2.75 -29.07
N THR A 454 8.20 2.68 -29.68
CA THR A 454 8.80 1.44 -30.18
C THR A 454 9.86 0.89 -29.24
N PRO A 455 10.12 -0.43 -29.25
CA PRO A 455 11.24 -1.00 -28.50
C PRO A 455 12.56 -0.36 -28.94
N GLY A 456 13.26 0.27 -28.00
CA GLY A 456 14.50 1.03 -28.25
C GLY A 456 14.36 2.53 -28.04
N ASP A 457 13.14 3.07 -28.08
CA ASP A 457 12.87 4.42 -27.61
C ASP A 457 13.09 4.48 -26.09
N GLY A 458 13.84 5.47 -25.61
CA GLY A 458 14.03 5.65 -24.17
C GLY A 458 12.69 5.83 -23.46
N LEU A 459 12.35 4.93 -22.53
CA LEU A 459 11.03 4.92 -21.88
C LEU A 459 10.91 5.89 -20.71
N SER A 460 12.02 6.45 -20.23
CA SER A 460 12.08 7.36 -19.07
C SER A 460 12.37 8.81 -19.49
N THR A 461 11.68 9.31 -20.51
CA THR A 461 11.72 10.73 -20.88
C THR A 461 10.73 11.55 -20.03
N PRO A 462 10.93 12.85 -19.83
CA PRO A 462 9.96 13.69 -19.12
C PRO A 462 8.53 13.60 -19.68
N ASP A 463 8.36 13.47 -21.00
CA ASP A 463 7.05 13.32 -21.65
C ASP A 463 6.40 11.98 -21.30
N THR A 464 7.12 10.86 -21.42
CA THR A 464 6.58 9.52 -21.11
C THR A 464 6.26 9.36 -19.63
N LEU A 465 7.06 9.98 -18.75
CA LEU A 465 6.79 10.05 -17.32
C LEU A 465 5.52 10.87 -17.02
N ALA A 466 5.33 12.03 -17.67
CA ALA A 466 4.10 12.81 -17.52
C ALA A 466 2.86 12.06 -18.02
N LEU A 467 2.95 11.33 -19.14
CA LEU A 467 1.85 10.47 -19.63
C LEU A 467 1.56 9.30 -18.67
N THR A 468 2.58 8.77 -18.01
CA THR A 468 2.44 7.71 -17.00
C THR A 468 1.65 8.20 -15.78
N ASP A 469 1.86 9.46 -15.36
CA ASP A 469 1.10 10.07 -14.26
C ASP A 469 -0.39 10.15 -14.59
N ARG A 470 -0.68 10.54 -15.83
CA ARG A 470 -2.06 10.64 -16.32
C ARG A 470 -2.74 9.27 -16.35
N TYR A 471 -2.04 8.24 -16.84
CA TYR A 471 -2.55 6.86 -16.82
C TYR A 471 -2.87 6.40 -15.39
N ALA A 472 -2.00 6.68 -14.42
CA ALA A 472 -2.20 6.25 -13.04
C ALA A 472 -3.45 6.88 -12.39
N LEU A 473 -3.80 8.13 -12.75
CA LEU A 473 -5.05 8.78 -12.34
C LEU A 473 -6.28 8.22 -13.08
N VAL A 474 -6.15 7.83 -14.34
CA VAL A 474 -7.21 7.13 -15.10
C VAL A 474 -7.52 5.77 -14.45
N CYS A 475 -6.52 5.02 -13.99
CA CYS A 475 -6.73 3.79 -13.23
C CYS A 475 -7.48 4.02 -11.91
N ALA A 476 -7.18 5.11 -11.21
CA ALA A 476 -7.85 5.47 -9.97
C ALA A 476 -9.33 5.83 -10.20
N ALA A 477 -9.62 6.54 -11.31
CA ALA A 477 -10.99 6.83 -11.74
C ALA A 477 -11.76 5.54 -12.10
N ALA A 478 -11.14 4.65 -12.86
CA ALA A 478 -11.72 3.36 -13.25
C ALA A 478 -12.05 2.49 -12.03
N ALA A 479 -11.12 2.39 -11.07
CA ALA A 479 -11.34 1.66 -9.83
C ALA A 479 -12.47 2.24 -8.98
N SER A 480 -12.51 3.57 -8.82
CA SER A 480 -13.56 4.26 -8.06
C SER A 480 -14.94 4.06 -8.70
N LEU A 481 -15.02 4.18 -10.03
CA LEU A 481 -16.26 3.98 -10.78
C LEU A 481 -16.75 2.54 -10.68
N GLY A 482 -15.82 1.59 -10.75
CA GLY A 482 -16.09 0.17 -10.56
C GLY A 482 -16.67 -0.12 -9.18
N VAL A 483 -16.04 0.39 -8.11
CA VAL A 483 -16.55 0.26 -6.75
C VAL A 483 -17.96 0.83 -6.65
N TRP A 484 -18.20 2.07 -7.09
CA TRP A 484 -19.54 2.66 -7.06
C TRP A 484 -20.58 1.80 -7.79
N ARG A 485 -20.28 1.36 -9.01
CA ARG A 485 -21.23 0.61 -9.83
C ARG A 485 -21.58 -0.73 -9.20
N GLU A 486 -20.58 -1.46 -8.72
CA GLU A 486 -20.84 -2.75 -8.05
C GLU A 486 -21.66 -2.57 -6.76
N HIS A 487 -21.51 -1.47 -6.03
CA HIS A 487 -22.31 -1.20 -4.84
C HIS A 487 -23.72 -0.73 -5.18
N ARG A 488 -23.88 0.09 -6.22
CA ARG A 488 -25.19 0.48 -6.72
C ARG A 488 -26.04 -0.73 -7.08
N ASP A 489 -25.42 -1.72 -7.72
CA ASP A 489 -26.13 -2.90 -8.20
C ASP A 489 -26.34 -3.95 -7.08
N ALA A 490 -25.37 -4.15 -6.18
CA ALA A 490 -25.45 -5.17 -5.13
C ALA A 490 -26.00 -4.69 -3.78
N ARG A 491 -25.88 -3.41 -3.44
CA ARG A 491 -26.22 -2.81 -2.14
C ARG A 491 -26.81 -1.38 -2.27
N PRO A 492 -27.96 -1.23 -2.95
CA PRO A 492 -28.59 0.07 -3.13
C PRO A 492 -28.94 0.73 -1.78
N GLY A 493 -28.85 2.06 -1.73
CA GLY A 493 -29.16 2.85 -0.53
C GLY A 493 -28.01 3.01 0.48
N THR A 494 -26.84 2.44 0.19
CA THR A 494 -25.61 2.69 0.97
C THR A 494 -24.86 3.93 0.45
N PHE A 495 -23.98 4.52 1.25
CA PHE A 495 -23.16 5.66 0.83
C PHE A 495 -22.35 5.35 -0.44
N LEU A 496 -21.76 4.16 -0.54
CA LEU A 496 -20.98 3.76 -1.72
C LEU A 496 -21.83 3.54 -2.97
N ALA A 497 -23.14 3.36 -2.85
CA ALA A 497 -24.08 3.32 -3.97
C ALA A 497 -24.55 4.73 -4.41
N ASP A 498 -24.34 5.77 -3.59
CA ASP A 498 -24.73 7.15 -3.90
C ASP A 498 -23.84 7.72 -5.02
N PRO A 499 -24.40 8.26 -6.12
CA PRO A 499 -23.61 8.89 -7.17
C PRO A 499 -22.80 10.12 -6.71
N ALA A 500 -23.15 10.76 -5.58
CA ALA A 500 -22.48 11.99 -5.13
C ALA A 500 -20.97 11.81 -4.93
N TRP A 501 -20.55 10.71 -4.28
CA TRP A 501 -19.13 10.52 -3.99
C TRP A 501 -18.32 10.21 -5.25
N ILE A 502 -18.87 9.41 -6.18
CA ILE A 502 -18.15 9.10 -7.42
C ILE A 502 -18.10 10.31 -8.36
N THR A 503 -19.16 11.13 -8.41
CA THR A 503 -19.13 12.40 -9.14
C THR A 503 -18.05 13.33 -8.57
N GLY A 504 -17.99 13.49 -7.24
CA GLY A 504 -16.93 14.26 -6.59
C GLY A 504 -15.52 13.71 -6.85
N ALA A 505 -15.36 12.38 -6.81
CA ALA A 505 -14.08 11.72 -7.08
C ALA A 505 -13.60 11.94 -8.52
N LEU A 506 -14.50 11.82 -9.50
CA LEU A 506 -14.17 12.06 -10.91
C LEU A 506 -13.91 13.53 -11.21
N HIS A 507 -14.62 14.46 -10.56
CA HIS A 507 -14.29 15.89 -10.63
C HIS A 507 -12.88 16.16 -10.12
N ARG A 508 -12.54 15.61 -8.94
CA ARG A 508 -11.22 15.77 -8.33
C ARG A 508 -10.11 15.23 -9.23
N LEU A 509 -10.26 14.00 -9.72
CA LEU A 509 -9.29 13.37 -10.63
C LEU A 509 -9.22 14.08 -11.98
N GLY A 510 -10.36 14.54 -12.51
CA GLY A 510 -10.43 15.27 -13.77
C GLY A 510 -9.75 16.64 -13.68
N ALA A 511 -9.89 17.34 -12.55
CA ALA A 511 -9.17 18.58 -12.27
C ALA A 511 -7.65 18.36 -12.19
N LEU A 512 -7.20 17.31 -11.49
CA LEU A 512 -5.77 16.93 -11.45
C LEU A 512 -5.20 16.59 -12.83
N LEU A 513 -6.03 16.01 -13.71
CA LEU A 513 -5.68 15.70 -15.09
C LEU A 513 -5.79 16.91 -16.03
N GLY A 514 -6.36 18.04 -15.59
CA GLY A 514 -6.66 19.19 -16.44
C GLY A 514 -7.63 18.84 -17.58
N LEU A 515 -8.60 17.96 -17.32
CA LEU A 515 -9.64 17.61 -18.28
C LEU A 515 -10.65 18.75 -18.43
N ASP A 516 -11.26 18.84 -19.61
CA ASP A 516 -12.42 19.69 -19.83
C ASP A 516 -13.64 18.98 -19.24
N ILE A 517 -13.99 19.34 -18.00
CA ILE A 517 -15.08 18.78 -17.21
C ILE A 517 -16.04 19.89 -16.76
N PRO A 518 -17.29 19.57 -16.39
CA PRO A 518 -18.22 20.56 -15.87
C PRO A 518 -17.62 21.39 -14.72
N LYS A 519 -17.94 22.68 -14.66
CA LYS A 519 -17.37 23.61 -13.67
C LYS A 519 -17.97 23.35 -12.28
N ALA A 520 -17.30 22.48 -11.53
CA ALA A 520 -17.54 22.07 -10.15
C ALA A 520 -18.77 21.16 -9.92
N PRO A 521 -18.68 20.23 -8.95
CA PRO A 521 -19.83 19.46 -8.52
C PRO A 521 -20.94 20.39 -8.01
N GLN A 522 -22.19 20.00 -8.22
CA GLN A 522 -23.35 20.73 -7.67
C GLN A 522 -23.23 20.89 -6.15
N GLU A 523 -23.72 22.00 -5.58
CA GLU A 523 -23.71 22.26 -4.11
C GLU A 523 -24.28 21.09 -3.29
N ASP A 524 -25.21 20.32 -3.87
CA ASP A 524 -25.78 19.12 -3.27
C ASP A 524 -24.76 17.99 -3.07
N VAL A 525 -23.78 17.83 -3.96
CA VAL A 525 -22.71 16.82 -3.87
C VAL A 525 -21.78 17.17 -2.71
N GLU A 526 -21.31 18.42 -2.64
CA GLU A 526 -20.44 18.89 -1.55
C GLU A 526 -21.14 18.72 -0.19
N ARG A 527 -22.42 19.11 -0.10
CA ARG A 527 -23.21 18.95 1.13
C ARG A 527 -23.27 17.49 1.58
N ARG A 528 -23.60 16.54 0.69
CA ARG A 528 -23.67 15.10 1.03
C ARG A 528 -22.31 14.55 1.47
N LEU A 529 -21.23 14.96 0.80
CA LEU A 529 -19.88 14.55 1.18
C LEU A 529 -19.51 15.10 2.55
N PHE A 530 -19.82 16.36 2.82
CA PHE A 530 -19.53 16.99 4.10
C PHE A 530 -20.33 16.35 5.24
N ASP A 531 -21.61 16.05 5.01
CA ASP A 531 -22.44 15.32 5.96
C ASP A 531 -21.85 13.93 6.24
N ALA A 532 -21.37 13.22 5.22
CA ALA A 532 -20.71 11.92 5.40
C ALA A 532 -19.40 12.01 6.20
N VAL A 533 -18.63 13.09 6.04
CA VAL A 533 -17.44 13.36 6.86
C VAL A 533 -17.82 13.48 8.33
N LEU A 534 -18.80 14.32 8.65
CA LEU A 534 -19.24 14.55 10.04
C LEU A 534 -19.89 13.29 10.63
N GLU A 535 -20.74 12.60 9.88
CA GLU A 535 -21.41 11.39 10.34
C GLU A 535 -20.41 10.29 10.70
N ARG A 536 -19.37 10.08 9.88
CA ARG A 536 -18.29 9.12 10.18
C ARG A 536 -17.41 9.55 11.34
N TYR A 537 -17.23 10.85 11.55
CA TYR A 537 -16.57 11.37 12.73
C TYR A 537 -17.38 11.01 14.00
N GLU A 538 -18.64 11.42 14.05
CA GLU A 538 -19.56 11.28 15.18
C GLU A 538 -19.85 9.82 15.54
N GLN A 539 -20.09 8.98 14.53
CA GLN A 539 -20.37 7.55 14.72
C GLN A 539 -19.10 6.72 14.86
N ARG A 540 -17.92 7.35 14.89
CA ARG A 540 -16.62 6.67 15.02
C ARG A 540 -16.43 5.58 13.94
N ARG A 541 -16.73 5.90 12.69
CA ARG A 541 -16.48 5.01 11.55
C ARG A 541 -15.25 5.49 10.76
N SER A 542 -14.44 4.58 10.25
CA SER A 542 -13.32 4.94 9.37
C SER A 542 -13.79 5.64 8.09
N TYR A 543 -12.93 6.48 7.52
CA TYR A 543 -13.16 7.15 6.24
C TYR A 543 -12.86 6.28 5.01
N ASP A 544 -12.59 4.99 5.22
CA ASP A 544 -12.30 4.00 4.17
C ASP A 544 -13.59 3.36 3.59
N LEU A 545 -13.45 2.43 2.65
CA LEU A 545 -14.61 1.76 2.01
C LEU A 545 -15.40 0.87 2.97
N TYR A 546 -14.81 0.46 4.08
CA TYR A 546 -15.38 -0.53 5.00
C TYR A 546 -16.20 0.10 6.12
N GLU A 547 -16.03 1.41 6.37
CA GLU A 547 -16.67 2.13 7.48
C GLU A 547 -16.53 1.40 8.83
N THR A 548 -15.33 0.85 9.06
CA THR A 548 -15.00 0.07 10.26
C THR A 548 -15.26 0.91 11.50
N THR A 549 -15.98 0.34 12.46
CA THR A 549 -16.19 0.99 13.77
C THR A 549 -14.86 1.06 14.51
N LEU A 550 -14.47 2.27 14.88
CA LEU A 550 -13.24 2.57 15.57
C LEU A 550 -13.49 2.58 17.09
N ALA A 551 -12.58 1.94 17.82
CA ALA A 551 -12.56 2.03 19.28
C ALA A 551 -11.70 3.24 19.70
N GLU A 552 -12.25 4.18 20.47
CA GLU A 552 -11.49 5.32 20.99
C GLU A 552 -10.71 4.99 22.28
N SER A 553 -9.64 5.77 22.49
CA SER A 553 -9.03 6.07 23.78
C SER A 553 -9.70 7.29 24.40
#